data_AF-A0A432FQJ7-F1
#
_entry.id   AF-A0A432FQJ7-F1
#
_cell.length_a   1.000
_cell.length_b   1.000
_cell.length_c   1.000
_cell.angle_alpha   90.00
_cell.angle_beta   90.00
_cell.angle_gamma   90.00
#
_symmetry.space_group_name_H-M   'P 1'
#
loop_
_entity.id
_entity.type
_entity.pdbx_description
1 polymer ?
#
loop_
_entity_poly.entity_id
_entity_poly.type
_entity_poly.pdbx_seq_one_letter_code
_entity_poly.pdbx_strand_id
1 'polypeptide(L)'
;MDHYTLKVITPYRLPGGANPRHVVESGRLILTEPWVNERYRIDYQRGPEERLLVLFHKENPPNRYQMRVQFYMPAGWFDLPAGKSAVEAPGQQAARSDNGLLLVAGLAVIAAFFGVVKGKQRSMLAARRGLDEIRWENLDWTPPKLILSEFRKPGKVCKELTPLEAAFYLEIPFKRILAAMLNAMVAEGFLEVASESPLRVKVLRRPDLESLDDYERLFYEALEDDGRLSQAELEALMNEAVKRVQLKAWDADVEATKAYYRE
;
A
#
# COMPACT_ATOMS: atom_id res chain seq x y z
N MET A 1 -19.67 2.66 -13.58
CA MET A 1 -18.84 3.03 -14.75
C MET A 1 -17.70 2.05 -14.77
N ASP A 2 -17.65 1.17 -15.75
CA ASP A 2 -16.69 0.05 -15.77
C ASP A 2 -15.28 0.51 -16.19
N HIS A 3 -15.22 1.63 -16.91
CA HIS A 3 -13.97 2.27 -17.28
C HIS A 3 -14.15 3.78 -17.51
N TYR A 4 -13.03 4.49 -17.51
CA TYR A 4 -12.96 5.90 -17.88
C TYR A 4 -11.74 6.12 -18.77
N THR A 5 -11.93 6.74 -19.94
CA THR A 5 -10.86 7.03 -20.90
C THR A 5 -10.81 8.51 -21.23
N LEU A 6 -9.65 9.13 -21.02
CA LEU A 6 -9.36 10.49 -21.48
C LEU A 6 -8.58 10.41 -22.79
N LYS A 7 -9.06 11.12 -23.82
CA LYS A 7 -8.41 11.23 -25.12
C LYS A 7 -7.93 12.67 -25.31
N VAL A 8 -6.63 12.84 -25.54
CA VAL A 8 -6.01 14.14 -25.80
C VAL A 8 -5.44 14.15 -27.20
N ILE A 9 -5.94 15.06 -28.05
CA ILE A 9 -5.39 15.30 -29.39
C ILE A 9 -4.28 16.33 -29.28
N THR A 10 -3.06 15.99 -29.69
CA THR A 10 -1.93 16.92 -29.65
C THR A 10 -1.78 17.68 -30.99
N PRO A 11 -0.98 18.77 -31.04
CA PRO A 11 -0.71 19.48 -32.29
C PRO A 11 0.20 18.70 -33.25
N TYR A 12 0.88 17.65 -32.77
CA TYR A 12 1.91 16.93 -33.52
C TYR A 12 1.29 16.03 -34.58
N ARG A 13 1.70 16.19 -35.84
CA ARG A 13 1.30 15.31 -36.95
C ARG A 13 2.26 14.12 -37.06
N LEU A 14 1.69 12.92 -37.05
CA LEU A 14 2.41 11.67 -37.19
C LEU A 14 2.82 11.45 -38.65
N PRO A 15 4.08 11.03 -38.93
CA PRO A 15 4.48 10.62 -40.27
C PRO A 15 3.57 9.50 -40.83
N GLY A 16 3.33 9.52 -42.14
CA GLY A 16 2.48 8.52 -42.80
C GLY A 16 3.00 7.10 -42.60
N GLY A 17 2.12 6.18 -42.20
CA GLY A 17 2.46 4.76 -41.97
C GLY A 17 3.30 4.47 -40.73
N ALA A 18 3.75 5.48 -39.97
CA ALA A 18 4.52 5.27 -38.75
C ALA A 18 3.65 4.74 -37.60
N ASN A 19 4.22 3.82 -36.81
CA ASN A 19 3.62 3.37 -35.55
C ASN A 19 3.68 4.51 -34.52
N PRO A 20 2.54 5.02 -34.01
CA PRO A 20 2.53 6.16 -33.09
C PRO A 20 3.34 5.93 -31.81
N ARG A 21 3.27 4.72 -31.24
CA ARG A 21 4.00 4.36 -30.02
C ARG A 21 5.51 4.43 -30.24
N HIS A 22 5.99 3.84 -31.34
CA HIS A 22 7.42 3.86 -31.67
C HIS A 22 7.94 5.30 -31.87
N VAL A 23 7.16 6.17 -32.53
CA VAL A 23 7.53 7.58 -32.73
C VAL A 23 7.62 8.34 -31.41
N VAL A 24 6.68 8.11 -30.49
CA VAL A 24 6.68 8.77 -29.17
C VAL A 24 7.84 8.29 -28.31
N GLU A 25 8.10 6.99 -28.25
CA GLU A 25 9.14 6.39 -27.41
C GLU A 25 10.55 6.73 -27.92
N SER A 26 10.78 6.63 -29.24
CA SER A 26 12.08 6.97 -29.84
C SER A 26 12.40 8.46 -29.76
N GLY A 27 11.40 9.32 -29.99
CA GLY A 27 11.57 10.78 -29.96
C GLY A 27 11.42 11.41 -28.57
N ARG A 28 11.06 10.62 -27.54
CA ARG A 28 10.69 11.11 -26.19
C ARG A 28 9.71 12.29 -26.24
N LEU A 29 8.71 12.17 -27.13
CA LEU A 29 7.80 13.26 -27.46
C LEU A 29 6.75 13.54 -26.38
N ILE A 30 6.43 12.54 -25.56
CA ILE A 30 5.50 12.68 -24.43
C ILE A 30 6.21 12.16 -23.18
N LEU A 31 6.29 13.00 -22.16
CA LEU A 31 6.80 12.60 -20.84
C LEU A 31 5.67 12.68 -19.83
N THR A 32 5.61 11.73 -18.91
CA THR A 32 4.57 11.64 -17.89
C THR A 32 5.20 11.57 -16.51
N GLU A 33 4.49 12.08 -15.51
CA GLU A 33 4.90 11.86 -14.13
C GLU A 33 4.79 10.38 -13.76
N PRO A 34 5.68 9.83 -12.89
CA PRO A 34 5.65 8.41 -12.52
C PRO A 34 4.27 7.92 -12.04
N TRP A 35 3.60 8.73 -11.23
CA TRP A 35 2.27 8.41 -10.68
C TRP A 35 1.18 8.28 -11.77
N VAL A 36 1.36 8.92 -12.94
CA VAL A 36 0.43 8.80 -14.07
C VAL A 36 0.57 7.42 -14.70
N ASN A 37 1.80 6.94 -14.87
CA ASN A 37 2.09 5.60 -15.43
C ASN A 37 1.63 4.48 -14.50
N GLU A 38 1.73 4.68 -13.19
CA GLU A 38 1.24 3.72 -12.19
C GLU A 38 -0.29 3.64 -12.16
N ARG A 39 -0.98 4.77 -12.40
CA ARG A 39 -2.41 4.89 -12.19
C ARG A 39 -3.24 4.60 -13.45
N TYR A 40 -2.69 4.85 -14.63
CA TYR A 40 -3.39 4.78 -15.92
C TYR A 40 -2.62 3.94 -16.93
N ARG A 41 -3.37 3.21 -17.76
CA ARG A 41 -2.80 2.61 -18.98
C ARG A 41 -2.75 3.69 -20.06
N ILE A 42 -1.56 3.90 -20.63
CA ILE A 42 -1.32 4.92 -21.64
C ILE A 42 -1.15 4.26 -23.01
N ASP A 43 -1.83 4.81 -24.00
CA ASP A 43 -1.68 4.38 -25.38
C ASP A 43 -1.57 5.56 -26.33
N TYR A 44 -0.94 5.32 -27.48
CA TYR A 44 -0.68 6.33 -28.51
C TYR A 44 -1.31 5.86 -29.82
N GLN A 45 -2.24 6.66 -30.33
CA GLN A 45 -2.98 6.32 -31.54
C GLN A 45 -2.91 7.46 -32.55
N ARG A 46 -3.27 7.14 -33.78
CA ARG A 46 -3.45 8.13 -34.84
C ARG A 46 -4.86 8.71 -34.72
N GLY A 47 -4.94 10.00 -34.43
CA GLY A 47 -6.17 10.76 -34.32
C GLY A 47 -6.57 11.43 -35.64
N PRO A 48 -7.60 12.30 -35.59
CA PRO A 48 -8.03 13.10 -36.74
C PRO A 48 -6.88 13.94 -37.31
N GLU A 49 -6.89 14.17 -38.63
CA GLU A 49 -5.86 14.93 -39.35
C GLU A 49 -4.43 14.41 -39.14
N GLU A 50 -4.28 13.10 -38.97
CA GLU A 50 -2.98 12.45 -38.73
C GLU A 50 -2.29 12.94 -37.45
N ARG A 51 -3.02 13.55 -36.51
CA ARG A 51 -2.45 14.06 -35.25
C ARG A 51 -2.24 12.94 -34.24
N LEU A 52 -1.23 13.07 -33.39
CA LEU A 52 -0.99 12.16 -32.29
C LEU A 52 -2.11 12.27 -31.26
N LEU A 53 -2.76 11.14 -30.99
CA LEU A 53 -3.78 11.00 -29.94
C LEU A 53 -3.16 10.26 -28.76
N VAL A 54 -3.15 10.89 -27.60
CA VAL A 54 -2.73 10.28 -26.33
C VAL A 54 -3.96 9.82 -25.58
N LEU A 55 -4.01 8.53 -25.25
CA LEU A 55 -5.09 7.93 -24.48
C LEU A 55 -4.60 7.60 -23.08
N PHE A 56 -5.36 8.03 -22.09
CA PHE A 56 -5.21 7.61 -20.71
C PHE A 56 -6.44 6.80 -20.32
N HIS A 57 -6.25 5.57 -19.86
CA HIS A 57 -7.33 4.65 -19.56
C HIS A 57 -7.28 4.18 -18.11
N LYS A 58 -8.45 4.16 -17.45
CA LYS A 58 -8.64 3.62 -16.11
C LYS A 58 -9.79 2.61 -16.09
N GLU A 59 -9.48 1.38 -15.67
CA GLU A 59 -10.48 0.35 -15.38
C GLU A 59 -11.07 0.55 -13.97
N ASN A 60 -12.36 0.28 -13.82
CA ASN A 60 -13.12 0.30 -12.57
C ASN A 60 -12.85 1.52 -11.68
N PRO A 61 -13.09 2.76 -12.17
CA PRO A 61 -12.96 3.95 -11.35
C PRO A 61 -13.96 3.93 -10.18
N PRO A 62 -13.53 4.29 -8.95
CA PRO A 62 -14.41 4.32 -7.79
C PRO A 62 -15.52 5.39 -7.92
N ASN A 63 -16.52 5.34 -7.04
CA ASN A 63 -17.59 6.33 -7.02
C ASN A 63 -17.02 7.76 -6.86
N ARG A 64 -17.54 8.71 -7.68
CA ARG A 64 -17.09 10.11 -7.74
C ARG A 64 -15.60 10.29 -8.11
N TYR A 65 -15.03 9.36 -8.88
CA TYR A 65 -13.65 9.46 -9.34
C TYR A 65 -13.39 10.70 -10.20
N GLN A 66 -12.30 11.40 -9.90
CA GLN A 66 -11.79 12.51 -10.71
C GLN A 66 -10.51 12.08 -11.42
N MET A 67 -10.55 12.06 -12.76
CA MET A 67 -9.37 11.75 -13.56
C MET A 67 -8.43 12.95 -13.62
N ARG A 68 -7.22 12.77 -13.11
CA ARG A 68 -6.14 13.77 -13.14
C ARG A 68 -4.96 13.19 -13.90
N VAL A 69 -4.45 13.93 -14.88
CA VAL A 69 -3.26 13.56 -15.67
C VAL A 69 -2.28 14.73 -15.69
N GLN A 70 -0.98 14.42 -15.72
CA GLN A 70 0.08 15.40 -15.88
C GLN A 70 1.12 14.83 -16.84
N PHE A 71 1.30 15.50 -17.97
CA PHE A 71 2.22 15.09 -19.02
C PHE A 71 2.79 16.32 -19.72
N TYR A 72 3.98 16.16 -20.29
CA TYR A 72 4.77 17.21 -20.91
C TYR A 72 4.89 16.94 -22.40
N MET A 73 4.84 18.02 -23.18
CA MET A 73 4.94 18.03 -24.64
C MET A 73 6.00 19.05 -25.06
N PRO A 74 6.68 18.85 -26.20
CA PRO A 74 7.64 19.81 -26.75
C PRO A 74 7.01 21.19 -26.95
N ALA A 75 7.72 22.23 -26.50
CA ALA A 75 7.27 23.61 -26.68
C ALA A 75 7.12 23.99 -28.17
N GLY A 76 7.96 23.40 -29.05
CA GLY A 76 7.91 23.63 -30.50
C GLY A 76 6.66 23.08 -31.20
N TRP A 77 5.74 22.41 -30.49
CA TRP A 77 4.43 22.05 -31.04
C TRP A 77 3.42 23.20 -30.99
N PHE A 78 3.76 24.27 -30.29
CA PHE A 78 2.88 25.41 -30.07
C PHE A 78 3.53 26.63 -30.68
N ASP A 79 2.77 27.36 -31.51
CA ASP A 79 3.11 28.71 -31.94
C ASP A 79 2.87 29.67 -30.78
N LEU A 80 3.74 29.59 -29.78
CA LEU A 80 3.74 30.53 -28.67
C LEU A 80 4.30 31.84 -29.22
N PRO A 81 3.55 32.95 -29.19
CA PRO A 81 4.12 34.23 -29.55
C PRO A 81 5.37 34.45 -28.69
N ALA A 82 6.47 34.87 -29.32
CA ALA A 82 7.67 35.33 -28.63
C ALA A 82 7.34 36.63 -27.89
N GLY A 83 6.60 36.50 -26.79
CA GLY A 83 5.98 37.55 -26.04
C GLY A 83 6.12 37.22 -24.57
N LYS A 84 7.25 37.66 -24.02
CA LYS A 84 7.64 37.65 -22.59
C LYS A 84 7.91 36.26 -22.01
N SER A 85 9.19 35.90 -22.01
CA SER A 85 9.77 35.26 -20.83
C SER A 85 9.31 36.02 -19.58
N ALA A 86 8.96 35.25 -18.55
CA ALA A 86 8.31 35.66 -17.31
C ALA A 86 6.79 35.88 -17.43
N VAL A 87 6.04 34.84 -17.07
CA VAL A 87 5.04 35.07 -16.02
C VAL A 87 5.85 35.51 -14.80
N GLU A 88 6.07 36.82 -14.71
CA GLU A 88 6.28 37.47 -13.43
C GLU A 88 5.12 36.98 -12.56
N ALA A 89 5.46 36.28 -11.47
CA ALA A 89 4.51 36.07 -10.40
C ALA A 89 3.80 37.41 -10.13
N PRO A 90 2.47 37.45 -9.97
CA PRO A 90 1.76 38.70 -9.82
C PRO A 90 2.49 39.54 -8.79
N GLY A 91 2.98 40.69 -9.26
CA GLY A 91 3.74 41.62 -8.46
C GLY A 91 3.00 41.82 -7.15
N GLN A 92 3.66 41.50 -6.05
CA GLN A 92 3.30 42.00 -4.74
C GLN A 92 3.28 43.52 -4.85
N GLN A 93 2.11 44.08 -5.15
CA GLN A 93 1.77 45.38 -4.63
C GLN A 93 1.80 45.20 -3.12
N ALA A 94 2.89 45.67 -2.53
CA ALA A 94 2.98 45.95 -1.12
C ALA A 94 1.94 47.03 -0.79
N ALA A 95 0.68 46.61 -0.67
CA ALA A 95 -0.19 47.18 0.32
C ALA A 95 0.50 46.90 1.65
N ARG A 96 1.10 47.95 2.23
CA ARG A 96 1.47 47.95 3.65
C ARG A 96 0.21 47.57 4.43
N SER A 97 0.13 46.30 4.80
CA SER A 97 -0.62 45.83 5.94
C SER A 97 0.39 45.07 6.80
N ASP A 98 0.43 45.41 8.07
CA ASP A 98 1.45 45.02 9.07
C ASP A 98 1.48 43.52 9.42
N ASN A 99 1.13 42.62 8.49
CA ASN A 99 0.98 41.19 8.76
C ASN A 99 1.90 40.28 7.92
N GLY A 100 3.06 40.78 7.49
CA GLY A 100 4.08 39.99 6.77
C GLY A 100 4.60 38.80 7.57
N LEU A 101 4.64 38.91 8.90
CA LEU A 101 5.05 37.82 9.80
C LEU A 101 4.06 36.64 9.77
N LEU A 102 2.75 36.91 9.64
CA LEU A 102 1.70 35.88 9.67
C LEU A 102 1.64 35.08 8.37
N LEU A 103 1.92 35.69 7.22
CA LEU A 103 1.97 34.98 5.93
C LEU A 103 3.17 34.05 5.81
N VAL A 104 4.35 34.48 6.29
CA VAL A 104 5.55 33.64 6.32
C VAL A 104 5.41 32.52 7.34
N ALA A 105 4.79 32.80 8.51
CA ALA A 105 4.46 31.77 9.49
C ALA A 105 3.46 30.74 8.92
N GLY A 106 2.43 31.18 8.19
CA GLY A 106 1.45 30.29 7.56
C GLY A 106 2.07 29.34 6.53
N LEU A 107 2.96 29.85 5.66
CA LEU A 107 3.69 29.02 4.70
C LEU A 107 4.65 28.04 5.37
N ALA A 108 5.31 28.45 6.46
CA ALA A 108 6.19 27.58 7.24
C ALA A 108 5.41 26.43 7.90
N VAL A 109 4.20 26.69 8.43
CA VAL A 109 3.33 25.67 9.01
C VAL A 109 2.84 24.68 7.95
N ILE A 110 2.48 25.15 6.75
CA ILE A 110 2.07 24.27 5.64
C ILE A 110 3.25 23.40 5.18
N ALA A 111 4.44 23.98 5.03
CA ALA A 111 5.64 23.22 4.66
C ALA A 111 6.03 22.18 5.72
N ALA A 112 5.94 22.54 7.00
CA ALA A 112 6.17 21.61 8.11
C ALA A 112 5.12 20.49 8.12
N PHE A 113 3.85 20.80 7.89
CA PHE A 113 2.77 19.82 7.78
C PHE A 113 3.02 18.83 6.63
N PHE A 114 3.35 19.30 5.43
CA PHE A 114 3.69 18.44 4.30
C PHE A 114 4.98 17.64 4.54
N GLY A 115 5.95 18.20 5.25
CA GLY A 115 7.16 17.51 5.68
C GLY A 115 6.86 16.34 6.63
N VAL A 116 6.02 16.57 7.64
CA VAL A 116 5.57 15.53 8.59
C VAL A 116 4.73 14.47 7.89
N VAL A 117 3.84 14.85 6.97
CA VAL A 117 3.02 13.89 6.20
C VAL A 117 3.91 13.04 5.27
N LYS A 118 4.88 13.65 4.56
CA LYS A 118 5.85 12.88 3.76
C LYS A 118 6.73 11.98 4.63
N GLY A 119 7.14 12.45 5.81
CA GLY A 119 7.90 11.66 6.79
C GLY A 119 7.10 10.46 7.28
N LYS A 120 5.84 10.68 7.68
CA LYS A 120 4.92 9.62 8.11
C LYS A 120 4.62 8.63 6.98
N GLN A 121 4.44 9.10 5.75
CA GLN A 121 4.25 8.23 4.59
C GLN A 121 5.51 7.41 4.24
N ARG A 122 6.71 7.99 4.34
CA ARG A 122 7.96 7.25 4.16
C ARG A 122 8.20 6.24 5.27
N SER A 123 7.86 6.57 6.51
CA SER A 123 7.88 5.66 7.66
C SER A 123 6.90 4.50 7.49
N MET A 124 5.68 4.79 7.04
CA MET A 124 4.65 3.78 6.73
C MET A 124 5.01 2.89 5.53
N LEU A 125 5.80 3.39 4.56
CA LEU A 125 6.30 2.63 3.41
C LEU A 125 7.57 1.85 3.73
N ALA A 126 8.41 2.30 4.66
CA ALA A 126 9.58 1.56 5.15
C ALA A 126 9.16 0.31 5.92
N ALA A 127 8.08 0.39 6.70
CA ALA A 127 7.48 -0.75 7.40
C ALA A 127 6.89 -1.84 6.47
N ARG A 128 6.69 -1.53 5.18
CA ARG A 128 6.11 -2.48 4.20
C ARG A 128 7.16 -3.20 3.34
N ARG A 129 8.44 -2.88 3.45
CA ARG A 129 9.49 -3.40 2.53
C ARG A 129 10.30 -4.58 3.07
N GLY A 130 10.22 -4.93 4.35
CA GLY A 130 10.98 -6.05 4.95
C GLY A 130 10.28 -7.41 4.90
N LEU A 131 9.29 -7.59 4.00
CA LEU A 131 8.34 -8.72 4.07
C LEU A 131 8.84 -10.05 3.50
N ASP A 132 9.97 -10.08 2.78
CA ASP A 132 10.53 -11.31 2.19
C ASP A 132 11.95 -11.67 2.68
N GLU A 133 12.60 -10.85 3.51
CA GLU A 133 13.99 -11.06 3.94
C GLU A 133 14.15 -11.61 5.36
N ILE A 134 13.08 -11.71 6.16
CA ILE A 134 13.16 -12.38 7.48
C ILE A 134 13.32 -13.88 7.26
N ARG A 135 14.56 -14.37 7.41
CA ARG A 135 14.93 -15.78 7.26
C ARG A 135 14.49 -16.58 8.49
N TRP A 136 13.24 -17.03 8.46
CA TRP A 136 12.68 -18.01 9.41
C TRP A 136 13.18 -19.46 9.16
N GLU A 137 14.29 -19.63 8.43
CA GLU A 137 14.84 -20.93 8.00
C GLU A 137 15.44 -21.73 9.17
N ASN A 138 15.86 -21.05 10.25
CA ASN A 138 16.47 -21.69 11.42
C ASN A 138 15.44 -22.19 12.46
N LEU A 139 14.15 -22.07 12.16
CA LEU A 139 13.06 -22.59 13.01
C LEU A 139 12.56 -23.89 12.37
N ASP A 140 13.11 -25.01 12.82
CA ASP A 140 12.69 -26.37 12.49
C ASP A 140 11.35 -26.67 13.17
N TRP A 141 10.29 -26.06 12.64
CA TRP A 141 8.95 -26.21 13.17
C TRP A 141 8.00 -26.76 12.09
N THR A 142 7.23 -27.79 12.45
CA THR A 142 6.15 -28.33 11.62
C THR A 142 4.80 -27.95 12.19
N PRO A 143 3.99 -27.12 11.49
CA PRO A 143 2.69 -26.74 11.99
C PRO A 143 1.79 -27.99 12.18
N PRO A 144 1.03 -28.09 13.28
CA PRO A 144 0.08 -29.15 13.51
C PRO A 144 -1.04 -28.94 12.52
N LYS A 145 -1.52 -30.06 11.96
CA LYS A 145 -2.64 -30.00 11.04
C LYS A 145 -3.90 -29.66 11.83
N LEU A 146 -4.67 -28.71 11.32
CA LEU A 146 -6.00 -28.41 11.85
C LEU A 146 -6.89 -29.64 11.61
N ILE A 147 -7.04 -30.49 12.63
CA ILE A 147 -7.97 -31.62 12.57
C ILE A 147 -9.36 -31.04 12.86
N LEU A 148 -10.20 -31.00 11.83
CA LEU A 148 -11.57 -30.49 11.91
C LEU A 148 -12.53 -31.65 12.19
N SER A 149 -13.35 -31.51 13.22
CA SER A 149 -14.34 -32.51 13.64
C SER A 149 -15.30 -32.90 12.50
N GLU A 150 -15.81 -34.14 12.55
CA GLU A 150 -16.79 -34.68 11.59
C GLU A 150 -18.22 -34.16 11.83
N PHE A 151 -18.50 -33.58 13.01
CA PHE A 151 -19.82 -33.09 13.41
C PHE A 151 -20.19 -31.73 12.81
N ARG A 152 -20.28 -31.62 11.49
CA ARG A 152 -20.55 -30.35 10.79
C ARG A 152 -22.01 -30.20 10.40
N LYS A 153 -22.54 -28.98 10.51
CA LYS A 153 -23.84 -28.60 9.94
C LYS A 153 -23.63 -27.98 8.57
N PRO A 154 -24.10 -28.61 7.47
CA PRO A 154 -23.92 -28.09 6.12
C PRO A 154 -24.40 -26.63 6.01
N GLY A 155 -23.58 -25.77 5.41
CA GLY A 155 -23.86 -24.35 5.20
C GLY A 155 -23.74 -23.44 6.43
N LYS A 156 -23.42 -23.95 7.62
CA LYS A 156 -23.20 -23.10 8.80
C LYS A 156 -21.83 -22.41 8.72
N VAL A 157 -21.82 -21.09 8.66
CA VAL A 157 -20.59 -20.28 8.67
C VAL A 157 -20.20 -19.90 10.10
N CYS A 158 -18.95 -20.15 10.50
CA CYS A 158 -18.40 -19.58 11.73
C CYS A 158 -18.03 -18.11 11.48
N LYS A 159 -18.65 -17.16 12.20
CA LYS A 159 -18.36 -15.72 12.06
C LYS A 159 -17.53 -15.14 13.21
N GLU A 160 -17.25 -15.96 14.22
CA GLU A 160 -16.62 -15.56 15.48
C GLU A 160 -15.10 -15.77 15.48
N LEU A 161 -14.51 -16.09 14.32
CA LEU A 161 -13.05 -16.20 14.18
C LEU A 161 -12.44 -14.80 14.14
N THR A 162 -11.39 -14.60 14.93
CA THR A 162 -10.53 -13.41 14.83
C THR A 162 -9.77 -13.41 13.51
N PRO A 163 -9.20 -12.28 13.06
CA PRO A 163 -8.41 -12.24 11.82
C PRO A 163 -7.25 -13.25 11.81
N LEU A 164 -6.62 -13.46 12.97
CA LEU A 164 -5.56 -14.45 13.12
C LEU A 164 -6.10 -15.89 12.98
N GLU A 165 -7.17 -16.21 13.72
CA GLU A 165 -7.83 -17.51 13.67
C GLU A 165 -8.35 -17.84 12.26
N ALA A 166 -8.90 -16.84 11.56
CA ALA A 166 -9.33 -16.96 10.18
C ALA A 166 -8.14 -17.23 9.24
N ALA A 167 -6.99 -16.56 9.44
CA ALA A 167 -5.78 -16.83 8.68
C ALA A 167 -5.29 -18.29 8.85
N PHE A 168 -5.35 -18.81 10.09
CA PHE A 168 -5.07 -20.22 10.37
C PHE A 168 -6.09 -21.15 9.70
N TYR A 169 -7.38 -20.80 9.76
CA TYR A 169 -8.45 -21.57 9.13
C TYR A 169 -8.34 -21.64 7.61
N LEU A 170 -7.83 -20.58 6.99
CA LEU A 170 -7.55 -20.47 5.56
C LEU A 170 -6.25 -21.16 5.15
N GLU A 171 -5.55 -21.82 6.07
CA GLU A 171 -4.28 -22.53 5.84
C GLU A 171 -3.17 -21.58 5.32
N ILE A 172 -3.21 -20.31 5.73
CA ILE A 172 -2.15 -19.36 5.42
C ILE A 172 -0.86 -19.81 6.13
N PRO A 173 0.31 -19.79 5.45
CA PRO A 173 1.58 -20.20 6.07
C PRO A 173 1.85 -19.41 7.36
N PHE A 174 2.11 -20.12 8.46
CA PHE A 174 2.31 -19.51 9.78
C PHE A 174 3.39 -18.44 9.81
N LYS A 175 4.51 -18.64 9.09
CA LYS A 175 5.59 -17.66 8.94
C LYS A 175 5.07 -16.30 8.43
N ARG A 176 4.08 -16.31 7.54
CA ARG A 176 3.46 -15.09 6.99
C ARG A 176 2.55 -14.42 8.02
N ILE A 177 1.86 -15.20 8.86
CA ILE A 177 1.04 -14.70 9.96
C ILE A 177 1.92 -14.00 11.01
N LEU A 178 3.01 -14.65 11.44
CA LEU A 178 3.98 -14.07 12.37
C LEU A 178 4.60 -12.77 11.84
N ALA A 179 5.02 -12.78 10.58
CA ALA A 179 5.56 -11.58 9.94
C ALA A 179 4.52 -10.45 9.92
N ALA A 180 3.24 -10.76 9.68
CA ALA A 180 2.17 -9.77 9.73
C ALA A 180 1.96 -9.20 11.14
N MET A 181 1.96 -10.05 12.18
CA MET A 181 1.87 -9.61 13.59
C MET A 181 3.04 -8.73 13.99
N LEU A 182 4.26 -9.15 13.67
CA LEU A 182 5.46 -8.35 13.94
C LEU A 182 5.38 -6.98 13.25
N ASN A 183 4.96 -6.96 11.99
CA ASN A 183 4.81 -5.71 11.25
C ASN A 183 3.74 -4.80 11.83
N ALA A 184 2.62 -5.34 12.33
CA ALA A 184 1.61 -4.55 13.02
C ALA A 184 2.20 -3.86 14.26
N MET A 185 2.92 -4.60 15.10
CA MET A 185 3.54 -4.04 16.31
C MET A 185 4.67 -3.04 16.01
N VAL A 186 5.43 -3.26 14.95
CA VAL A 186 6.45 -2.30 14.48
C VAL A 186 5.80 -1.04 13.91
N ALA A 187 4.71 -1.18 13.16
CA ALA A 187 3.98 -0.05 12.60
C ALA A 187 3.30 0.82 13.68
N GLU A 188 2.89 0.19 14.79
CA GLU A 188 2.35 0.88 15.97
C GLU A 188 3.44 1.49 16.86
N GLY A 189 4.70 1.13 16.63
CA GLY A 189 5.87 1.69 17.32
C GLY A 189 6.17 1.04 18.68
N PHE A 190 5.64 -0.15 18.93
CA PHE A 190 5.97 -0.93 20.14
C PHE A 190 7.34 -1.61 20.01
N LEU A 191 7.63 -2.13 18.81
CA LEU A 191 8.83 -2.90 18.53
C LEU A 191 9.65 -2.24 17.40
N GLU A 192 10.97 -2.42 17.43
CA GLU A 192 11.88 -2.09 16.35
C GLU A 192 12.71 -3.33 15.98
N VAL A 193 12.82 -3.63 14.68
CA VAL A 193 13.67 -4.72 14.21
C VAL A 193 15.12 -4.26 14.24
N ALA A 194 15.92 -4.85 15.12
CA ALA A 194 17.34 -4.54 15.27
C ALA A 194 18.24 -5.37 14.34
N SER A 195 17.80 -6.56 13.95
CA SER A 195 18.48 -7.45 13.00
C SER A 195 17.45 -8.36 12.36
N GLU A 196 17.57 -8.59 11.05
CA GLU A 196 16.65 -9.45 10.28
C GLU A 196 17.11 -10.92 10.23
N SER A 197 18.42 -11.16 10.34
CA SER A 197 19.01 -12.51 10.31
C SER A 197 20.25 -12.62 11.20
N PRO A 198 20.15 -13.17 12.43
CA PRO A 198 18.93 -13.70 13.06
C PRO A 198 17.97 -12.57 13.48
N LEU A 199 16.68 -12.87 13.51
CA LEU A 199 15.66 -11.92 13.95
C LEU A 199 15.97 -11.48 15.40
N ARG A 200 16.13 -10.18 15.59
CA ARG A 200 16.22 -9.54 16.90
C ARG A 200 15.35 -8.30 16.90
N VAL A 201 14.58 -8.15 17.97
CA VAL A 201 13.76 -6.96 18.19
C VAL A 201 14.24 -6.18 19.39
N LYS A 202 13.94 -4.88 19.40
CA LYS A 202 14.08 -4.00 20.55
C LYS A 202 12.70 -3.48 20.91
N VAL A 203 12.36 -3.55 22.19
CA VAL A 203 11.14 -2.92 22.71
C VAL A 203 11.39 -1.42 22.83
N LEU A 204 10.61 -0.63 22.09
CA LEU A 204 10.67 0.84 22.16
C LEU A 204 9.68 1.38 23.19
N ARG A 205 8.47 0.83 23.18
CA ARG A 205 7.37 1.25 24.04
C ARG A 205 6.54 0.04 24.43
N ARG A 206 6.24 -0.05 25.73
CA ARG A 206 5.31 -1.05 26.24
C ARG A 206 3.87 -0.70 25.83
N PRO A 207 3.16 -1.59 25.12
CA PRO A 207 1.74 -1.42 24.83
C PRO A 207 0.91 -1.55 26.11
N ASP A 208 -0.34 -1.09 26.03
CA ASP A 208 -1.32 -1.40 27.06
C ASP A 208 -1.81 -2.84 26.87
N LEU A 209 -1.38 -3.75 27.75
CA LEU A 209 -1.64 -5.19 27.65
C LEU A 209 -3.13 -5.53 27.73
N GLU A 210 -3.96 -4.66 28.29
CA GLU A 210 -5.42 -4.86 28.35
C GLU A 210 -6.10 -4.55 27.01
N SER A 211 -5.46 -3.77 26.15
CA SER A 211 -5.98 -3.38 24.84
C SER A 211 -5.60 -4.34 23.71
N LEU A 212 -4.60 -5.20 23.93
CA LEU A 212 -4.11 -6.17 22.96
C LEU A 212 -5.01 -7.41 22.89
N ASP A 213 -5.13 -7.98 21.70
CA ASP A 213 -5.73 -9.31 21.55
C ASP A 213 -4.86 -10.37 22.27
N ASP A 214 -5.46 -11.48 22.68
CA ASP A 214 -4.78 -12.51 23.47
C ASP A 214 -3.52 -13.05 22.77
N TYR A 215 -3.57 -13.16 21.44
CA TYR A 215 -2.44 -13.59 20.61
C TYR A 215 -1.35 -12.54 20.50
N GLU A 216 -1.74 -11.27 20.40
CA GLU A 216 -0.80 -10.15 20.35
C GLU A 216 -0.09 -9.99 21.68
N ARG A 217 -0.79 -10.15 22.80
CA ARG A 217 -0.18 -10.18 24.12
C ARG A 217 0.84 -11.31 24.24
N LEU A 218 0.47 -12.54 23.88
CA LEU A 218 1.37 -13.70 23.96
C LEU A 218 2.61 -13.52 23.06
N PHE A 219 2.42 -12.95 21.87
CA PHE A 219 3.52 -12.67 20.94
C PHE A 219 4.45 -11.54 21.44
N TYR A 220 3.88 -10.49 22.03
CA TYR A 220 4.65 -9.40 22.62
C TYR A 220 5.45 -9.86 23.84
N GLU A 221 4.83 -10.62 24.75
CA GLU A 221 5.48 -11.15 25.95
C GLU A 221 6.69 -12.04 25.61
N ALA A 222 6.56 -12.89 24.59
CA ALA A 222 7.67 -13.70 24.08
C ALA A 222 8.85 -12.83 23.59
N LEU A 223 8.56 -11.72 22.92
CA LEU A 223 9.58 -10.79 22.42
C LEU A 223 10.16 -9.86 23.49
N GLU A 224 9.43 -9.61 24.58
CA GLU A 224 9.85 -8.73 25.68
C GLU A 224 10.96 -9.37 26.54
N ASP A 225 11.00 -10.70 26.65
CA ASP A 225 11.95 -11.42 27.53
C ASP A 225 13.41 -11.30 27.05
N ASP A 226 13.73 -11.78 25.84
CA ASP A 226 15.09 -11.83 25.31
C ASP A 226 15.28 -11.15 23.93
N GLY A 227 14.22 -10.53 23.41
CA GLY A 227 14.20 -9.90 22.09
C GLY A 227 14.26 -10.89 20.92
N ARG A 228 13.96 -12.18 21.17
CA ARG A 228 13.93 -13.26 20.18
C ARG A 228 12.63 -14.06 20.33
N LEU A 229 12.40 -14.99 19.41
CA LEU A 229 11.31 -15.97 19.50
C LEU A 229 11.93 -17.34 19.63
N SER A 230 11.71 -17.99 20.76
CA SER A 230 12.06 -19.39 20.94
C SER A 230 11.07 -20.29 20.19
N GLN A 231 11.50 -21.50 19.91
CA GLN A 231 10.62 -22.51 19.30
C GLN A 231 9.41 -22.80 20.20
N ALA A 232 9.61 -22.97 21.52
CA ALA A 232 8.55 -23.31 22.45
C ALA A 232 7.43 -22.25 22.51
N GLU A 233 7.78 -20.96 22.41
CA GLU A 233 6.80 -19.86 22.41
C GLU A 233 5.97 -19.84 21.12
N LEU A 234 6.63 -20.07 19.98
CA LEU A 234 5.94 -20.19 18.69
C LEU A 234 4.98 -21.37 18.68
N GLU A 235 5.41 -22.51 19.23
CA GLU A 235 4.57 -23.69 19.39
C GLU A 235 3.37 -23.43 20.30
N ALA A 236 3.58 -22.76 21.43
CA ALA A 236 2.53 -22.41 22.38
C ALA A 236 1.47 -21.49 21.74
N LEU A 237 1.90 -20.42 21.07
CA LEU A 237 1.02 -19.48 20.36
C LEU A 237 0.12 -20.20 19.36
N MET A 238 0.72 -21.09 18.59
CA MET A 238 0.04 -21.76 17.51
C MET A 238 -0.84 -22.92 18.00
N ASN A 239 -0.45 -23.64 19.05
CA ASN A 239 -1.31 -24.65 19.68
C ASN A 239 -2.56 -24.00 20.29
N GLU A 240 -2.40 -22.82 20.89
CA GLU A 240 -3.54 -22.04 21.40
C GLU A 240 -4.44 -21.56 20.27
N ALA A 241 -3.87 -21.10 19.14
CA ALA A 241 -4.65 -20.74 17.95
C ALA A 241 -5.48 -21.91 17.41
N VAL A 242 -4.85 -23.07 17.21
CA VAL A 242 -5.54 -24.29 16.73
C VAL A 242 -6.64 -24.72 17.68
N LYS A 243 -6.36 -24.75 18.99
CA LYS A 243 -7.34 -25.10 20.02
C LYS A 243 -8.56 -24.17 20.00
N ARG A 244 -8.35 -22.85 19.92
CA ARG A 244 -9.45 -21.87 19.85
C ARG A 244 -10.27 -22.00 18.58
N VAL A 245 -9.61 -22.17 17.43
CA VAL A 245 -10.30 -22.44 16.16
C VAL A 245 -11.14 -23.71 16.25
N GLN A 246 -10.60 -24.80 16.82
CA GLN A 246 -11.34 -26.04 17.02
C GLN A 246 -12.55 -25.85 17.94
N LEU A 247 -12.42 -25.06 19.00
CA LEU A 247 -13.53 -24.75 19.91
C LEU A 247 -14.62 -23.90 19.24
N LYS A 248 -14.26 -22.94 18.39
CA LYS A 248 -15.21 -22.02 17.73
C LYS A 248 -15.86 -22.61 16.48
N ALA A 249 -15.09 -23.35 15.68
CA ALA A 249 -15.51 -23.87 14.39
C ALA A 249 -15.91 -25.36 14.43
N TRP A 250 -16.21 -25.90 15.62
CA TRP A 250 -16.49 -27.33 15.80
C TRP A 250 -17.68 -27.84 14.99
N ASP A 251 -18.73 -27.03 14.80
CA ASP A 251 -19.94 -27.39 14.06
C ASP A 251 -20.11 -26.65 12.72
N ALA A 252 -19.09 -25.91 12.32
CA ALA A 252 -19.11 -25.08 11.11
C ALA A 252 -18.80 -25.90 9.86
N ASP A 253 -19.40 -25.49 8.75
CA ASP A 253 -19.05 -25.96 7.41
C ASP A 253 -17.74 -25.31 6.96
N VAL A 254 -16.80 -26.15 6.54
CA VAL A 254 -15.43 -25.74 6.21
C VAL A 254 -15.37 -24.93 4.95
N GLU A 255 -16.04 -25.36 3.91
CA GLU A 255 -16.00 -24.67 2.62
C GLU A 255 -16.78 -23.36 2.72
N ALA A 256 -17.93 -23.36 3.41
CA ALA A 256 -18.71 -22.15 3.62
C ALA A 256 -17.94 -21.11 4.47
N THR A 257 -17.25 -21.55 5.52
CA THR A 257 -16.45 -20.66 6.38
C THR A 257 -15.21 -20.16 5.66
N LYS A 258 -14.51 -21.01 4.89
CA LYS A 258 -13.37 -20.58 4.06
C LYS A 258 -13.79 -19.57 3.00
N ALA A 259 -14.95 -19.74 2.36
CA ALA A 259 -15.46 -18.79 1.38
C ALA A 259 -15.74 -17.42 2.02
N TYR A 260 -16.42 -17.40 3.17
CA TYR A 260 -16.76 -16.17 3.89
C TYR A 260 -15.54 -15.31 4.26
N TYR A 261 -14.43 -15.92 4.69
CA TYR A 261 -13.22 -15.18 5.08
C TYR A 261 -12.26 -14.86 3.93
N ARG A 262 -12.53 -15.35 2.71
CA ARG A 262 -11.75 -14.99 1.50
C ARG A 262 -12.30 -13.76 0.78
N GLU A 263 -13.58 -13.47 0.95
CA GLU A 263 -14.28 -12.29 0.43
C GLU A 263 -13.90 -11.01 1.20
#